data_AF-A0A1M2VBT8-F1
#
_entry.id   AF-A0A1M2VBT8-F1
#
_cell.length_a   1.000
_cell.length_b   1.000
_cell.length_c   1.000
_cell.angle_alpha   90.00
_cell.angle_beta   90.00
_cell.angle_gamma   90.00
#
_symmetry.space_group_name_H-M   'P 1'
#
loop_
_entity.id
_entity.type
_entity.pdbx_description
1 polymer ?
#
loop_
_entity_poly.entity_id
_entity_poly.type
_entity_poly.pdbx_seq_one_letter_code
_entity_poly.pdbx_strand_id
1 'polypeptide(L)'
;MLLSLLAYLPVAFALVRADAPTVILDKATVIGTTNDSVTSFFGIPYAEPPVNNLRLRLPKPITAYQGTINATVPAVQCIQLVPPLRSDLPTEILEDLIAYITEIPATTATPQSEDCKPIIFVNMNYRLGPFAFLGGKEIKEAGVGNLGLHDQRLALKWIHQHISAFGGDPKKVVRASSRTGL
;
A
#
# COMPACT_ATOMS: atom_id res chain seq x y z
N MET A 1 -43.56 -28.66 -51.46
CA MET A 1 -42.26 -28.75 -50.78
C MET A 1 -41.52 -27.44 -51.01
N LEU A 2 -41.31 -26.62 -49.98
CA LEU A 2 -40.16 -25.68 -49.82
C LEU A 2 -40.43 -24.83 -48.58
N LEU A 3 -40.09 -25.39 -47.41
CA LEU A 3 -40.00 -24.66 -46.14
C LEU A 3 -38.64 -23.95 -46.12
N SER A 4 -38.65 -22.62 -46.14
CA SER A 4 -37.47 -21.76 -46.03
C SER A 4 -37.00 -21.69 -44.57
N LEU A 5 -35.87 -22.34 -44.26
CA LEU A 5 -35.16 -22.18 -42.98
C LEU A 5 -34.52 -20.78 -42.89
N LEU A 6 -34.99 -19.96 -41.95
CA LEU A 6 -34.27 -18.76 -41.52
C LEU A 6 -33.17 -19.19 -40.53
N ALA A 7 -31.92 -19.06 -40.94
CA ALA A 7 -30.75 -19.30 -40.09
C ALA A 7 -30.63 -18.17 -39.05
N TYR A 8 -30.86 -18.50 -37.78
CA TYR A 8 -30.63 -17.59 -36.66
C TYR A 8 -29.12 -17.57 -36.36
N LEU A 9 -28.41 -16.53 -36.81
CA LEU A 9 -27.03 -16.30 -36.37
C LEU A 9 -27.05 -15.82 -34.92
N PRO A 10 -26.42 -16.52 -33.96
CA PRO A 10 -26.27 -15.99 -32.62
C PRO A 10 -25.31 -14.80 -32.69
N VAL A 11 -25.79 -13.62 -32.31
CA VAL A 11 -24.93 -12.47 -32.02
C VAL A 11 -24.11 -12.86 -30.80
N ALA A 12 -22.84 -13.20 -31.01
CA ALA A 12 -21.91 -13.42 -29.92
C ALA A 12 -21.63 -12.08 -29.24
N PHE A 13 -22.25 -11.86 -28.08
CA PHE A 13 -21.82 -10.81 -27.17
C PHE A 13 -20.43 -11.19 -26.67
N ALA A 14 -19.39 -10.56 -27.22
CA ALA A 14 -18.08 -10.59 -26.62
C ALA A 14 -18.18 -9.88 -25.25
N LEU A 15 -18.03 -10.62 -24.16
CA LEU A 15 -17.76 -10.03 -22.86
C LEU A 15 -16.41 -9.32 -22.97
N VAL A 16 -16.42 -7.99 -23.09
CA VAL A 16 -15.22 -7.18 -22.90
C VAL A 16 -14.83 -7.34 -21.44
N ARG A 17 -13.85 -8.20 -21.17
CA ARG A 17 -13.19 -8.24 -19.86
C ARG A 17 -12.51 -6.88 -19.70
N ALA A 18 -12.95 -6.09 -18.71
CA ALA A 18 -12.24 -4.87 -18.35
C ALA A 18 -10.79 -5.26 -18.05
N ASP A 19 -9.86 -4.75 -18.85
CA ASP A 19 -8.45 -5.05 -18.68
C ASP A 19 -7.99 -4.47 -17.33
N ALA A 20 -7.09 -5.17 -16.64
CA ALA A 20 -6.62 -4.71 -15.33
C ALA A 20 -5.94 -3.34 -15.48
N PRO A 21 -6.14 -2.39 -14.55
CA PRO A 21 -5.52 -1.08 -14.63
C PRO A 21 -3.99 -1.22 -14.60
N THR A 22 -3.30 -0.53 -15.50
CA THR A 22 -1.84 -0.58 -15.59
C THR A 22 -1.21 0.80 -15.51
N VAL A 23 -0.03 0.88 -14.90
CA VAL A 23 0.81 2.08 -14.83
C VAL A 23 2.22 1.73 -15.26
N ILE A 24 2.85 2.58 -16.07
CA ILE A 24 4.26 2.41 -16.43
C ILE A 24 5.13 3.12 -15.40
N LEU A 25 6.04 2.37 -14.80
CA LEU A 25 7.03 2.85 -13.85
C LEU A 25 8.41 2.54 -14.44
N ASP A 26 9.14 3.55 -14.92
CA ASP A 26 10.33 3.41 -15.75
C ASP A 26 10.10 2.50 -16.98
N LYS A 27 10.57 1.25 -16.92
CA LYS A 27 10.42 0.21 -17.94
C LYS A 27 9.59 -0.97 -17.43
N ALA A 28 8.95 -0.82 -16.27
CA ALA A 28 8.05 -1.83 -15.72
C ALA A 28 6.59 -1.50 -15.96
N THR A 29 5.78 -2.54 -16.15
CA THR A 29 4.31 -2.45 -16.14
C THR A 29 3.82 -2.86 -14.76
N VAL A 30 3.22 -1.94 -14.03
CA VAL A 30 2.57 -2.20 -12.74
C VAL A 30 1.10 -2.51 -13.00
N ILE A 31 0.65 -3.69 -12.58
CA ILE A 31 -0.74 -4.14 -12.76
C ILE A 31 -1.49 -4.01 -11.44
N GLY A 32 -2.50 -3.16 -11.39
CA GLY A 32 -3.35 -2.96 -10.22
C GLY A 32 -4.69 -3.67 -10.33
N THR A 33 -5.59 -3.34 -9.41
CA THR A 33 -6.99 -3.77 -9.40
C THR A 33 -7.91 -2.56 -9.28
N THR A 34 -9.13 -2.66 -9.79
CA THR A 34 -10.16 -1.63 -9.59
C THR A 34 -11.33 -2.27 -8.87
N ASN A 35 -11.73 -1.70 -7.74
CA ASN A 35 -12.96 -2.06 -7.04
C ASN A 35 -13.90 -0.85 -7.07
N ASP A 36 -15.06 -1.03 -7.72
CA ASP A 36 -16.05 0.00 -8.01
C ASP A 36 -15.44 1.29 -8.58
N SER A 37 -15.12 2.25 -7.71
CA SER A 37 -14.60 3.57 -8.05
C SER A 37 -13.12 3.77 -7.73
N VAL A 38 -12.46 2.81 -7.08
CA VAL A 38 -11.09 2.96 -6.58
C VAL A 38 -10.14 2.01 -7.30
N THR A 39 -9.18 2.59 -8.01
CA THR A 39 -8.03 1.86 -8.55
C THR A 39 -6.95 1.75 -7.47
N SER A 40 -6.49 0.53 -7.18
CA SER A 40 -5.51 0.22 -6.15
C SER A 40 -4.30 -0.48 -6.74
N PHE A 41 -3.10 -0.05 -6.30
CA PHE A 41 -1.83 -0.67 -6.60
C PHE A 41 -1.12 -1.01 -5.29
N PHE A 42 -1.02 -2.30 -4.97
CA PHE A 42 -0.43 -2.79 -3.74
C PHE A 42 1.03 -3.21 -3.92
N GLY A 43 1.84 -3.07 -2.87
CA GLY A 43 3.14 -3.74 -2.81
C GLY A 43 4.22 -3.24 -3.77
N ILE A 44 4.09 -2.03 -4.32
CA ILE A 44 5.15 -1.43 -5.14
C ILE A 44 6.36 -1.14 -4.24
N PRO A 45 7.53 -1.76 -4.48
CA PRO A 45 8.68 -1.64 -3.58
C PRO A 45 9.39 -0.30 -3.81
N TYR A 46 9.50 0.56 -2.79
CA TYR A 46 10.26 1.82 -2.88
C TYR A 46 11.74 1.67 -2.49
N ALA A 47 12.11 0.55 -1.87
CA ALA A 47 13.45 0.26 -1.38
C ALA A 47 13.80 -1.24 -1.55
N GLU A 48 15.09 -1.56 -1.57
CA GLU A 48 15.58 -2.93 -1.47
C GLU A 48 15.13 -3.56 -0.14
N PRO A 49 14.74 -4.86 -0.13
CA PRO A 49 14.34 -5.54 1.10
C PRO A 49 15.44 -5.48 2.18
N PRO A 50 15.15 -4.99 3.41
CA PRO A 50 16.15 -4.80 4.46
C PRO A 50 16.50 -6.11 5.19
N VAL A 51 16.86 -7.13 4.43
CA VAL A 51 17.19 -8.48 4.89
C VAL A 51 18.68 -8.79 4.67
N ASN A 52 19.16 -9.88 5.27
CA ASN A 52 20.56 -10.33 5.14
C ASN A 52 21.53 -9.19 5.50
N ASN A 53 22.49 -8.88 4.63
CA ASN A 53 23.49 -7.82 4.83
C ASN A 53 22.89 -6.40 4.86
N LEU A 54 21.63 -6.22 4.49
CA LEU A 54 20.88 -4.96 4.58
C LEU A 54 20.09 -4.83 5.90
N ARG A 55 20.05 -5.90 6.70
CA ARG A 55 19.42 -5.84 8.02
C ARG A 55 20.14 -4.82 8.89
N LEU A 56 19.36 -3.96 9.55
CA LEU A 56 19.85 -2.83 10.37
C LEU A 56 20.78 -1.87 9.61
N ARG A 57 20.59 -1.73 8.29
CA ARG A 57 21.24 -0.72 7.46
C ARG A 57 20.25 0.33 6.99
N LEU A 58 20.76 1.45 6.52
CA LEU A 58 19.97 2.47 5.84
C LEU A 58 19.24 1.84 4.64
N PRO A 59 17.99 2.25 4.37
CA PRO A 59 17.26 1.70 3.24
C PRO A 59 17.93 2.13 1.93
N LYS A 60 18.04 1.18 1.00
CA LYS A 60 18.58 1.44 -0.32
C LYS A 60 17.45 1.66 -1.31
N PRO A 61 17.44 2.74 -2.09
CA PRO A 61 16.40 2.98 -3.10
C PRO A 61 16.41 1.90 -4.17
N ILE A 62 15.23 1.55 -4.69
CA ILE A 62 15.14 0.91 -6.01
C ILE A 62 15.51 1.98 -7.06
N THR A 63 16.53 1.70 -7.88
CA THR A 63 17.07 2.68 -8.84
C THR A 63 16.43 2.62 -10.21
N ALA A 64 15.80 1.49 -10.56
CA ALA A 64 15.06 1.33 -11.80
C ALA A 64 14.06 0.17 -11.69
N TYR A 65 12.89 0.34 -12.29
CA TYR A 65 11.89 -0.71 -12.44
C TYR A 65 11.92 -1.32 -13.84
N GLN A 66 11.88 -2.64 -13.92
CA GLN A 66 11.82 -3.41 -15.17
C GLN A 66 10.86 -4.59 -15.03
N GLY A 67 10.32 -5.06 -16.16
CA GLY A 67 9.45 -6.24 -16.20
C GLY A 67 8.02 -5.93 -15.79
N THR A 68 7.37 -6.86 -15.07
CA THR A 68 5.97 -6.71 -14.64
C THR A 68 5.88 -6.79 -13.14
N ILE A 69 5.22 -5.82 -12.52
CA ILE A 69 4.96 -5.76 -11.07
C ILE A 69 3.49 -6.07 -10.87
N ASN A 70 3.19 -7.22 -10.26
CA ASN A 70 1.84 -7.59 -9.89
C ASN A 70 1.46 -6.90 -8.56
N ALA A 71 0.66 -5.84 -8.66
CA ALA A 71 0.21 -4.99 -7.56
C ALA A 71 -1.28 -5.21 -7.24
N THR A 72 -1.81 -6.41 -7.50
CA THR A 72 -3.24 -6.75 -7.30
C THR A 72 -3.56 -7.25 -5.90
N VAL A 73 -2.56 -7.64 -5.11
CA VAL A 73 -2.73 -8.26 -3.78
C VAL A 73 -1.99 -7.44 -2.72
N PRO A 74 -2.58 -7.20 -1.54
CA PRO A 74 -1.91 -6.54 -0.42
C PRO A 74 -0.56 -7.20 -0.09
N ALA A 75 0.48 -6.38 0.05
CA ALA A 75 1.80 -6.87 0.44
C ALA A 75 1.90 -7.15 1.94
N VAL A 76 2.92 -7.94 2.31
CA VAL A 76 3.22 -8.24 3.71
C VAL A 76 3.56 -6.98 4.50
N GLN A 77 3.01 -6.88 5.71
CA GLN A 77 3.34 -5.82 6.67
C GLN A 77 4.66 -6.11 7.40
N CYS A 78 5.31 -5.07 7.91
CA CYS A 78 6.50 -5.23 8.75
C CYS A 78 6.15 -5.93 10.07
N ILE A 79 7.16 -6.55 10.71
CA ILE A 79 7.01 -7.21 12.01
C ILE A 79 6.53 -6.17 13.03
N GLN A 80 5.33 -6.38 13.57
CA GLN A 80 4.75 -5.58 14.63
C GLN A 80 4.92 -6.30 15.97
N LEU A 81 5.39 -5.57 16.98
CA LEU A 81 5.23 -5.97 18.37
C LEU A 81 3.79 -5.68 18.75
N VAL A 82 2.90 -6.64 18.50
CA VAL A 82 1.54 -6.58 19.04
C VAL A 82 1.68 -6.85 20.53
N PRO A 83 1.37 -5.89 21.42
CA PRO A 83 1.38 -6.15 22.85
C PRO A 83 0.45 -7.34 23.14
N PRO A 84 0.84 -8.29 24.00
CA PRO A 84 -0.08 -9.34 24.40
C PRO A 84 -1.33 -8.70 25.01
N LEU A 85 -2.50 -9.22 24.68
CA LEU A 85 -3.72 -8.86 25.38
C LEU A 85 -3.47 -9.10 26.87
N ARG A 86 -3.65 -8.09 27.72
CA ARG A 86 -3.41 -8.31 29.14
C ARG A 86 -4.47 -9.28 29.66
N SER A 87 -4.02 -10.35 30.29
CA SER A 87 -4.88 -11.38 30.89
C SER A 87 -5.59 -10.92 32.16
N ASP A 88 -5.23 -9.74 32.67
CA ASP A 88 -5.84 -9.08 33.84
C ASP A 88 -6.95 -8.09 33.46
N LEU A 89 -7.32 -8.03 32.17
CA LEU A 89 -8.46 -7.22 31.76
C LEU A 89 -9.76 -7.85 32.29
N PRO A 90 -10.58 -7.09 33.02
CA PRO A 90 -11.93 -7.52 33.35
C PRO A 90 -12.69 -7.95 32.10
N THR A 91 -13.53 -8.97 32.22
CA THR A 91 -14.31 -9.52 31.10
C THR A 91 -15.14 -8.45 30.41
N GLU A 92 -15.62 -7.43 31.14
CA GLU A 92 -16.37 -6.31 30.55
C GLU A 92 -15.52 -5.51 29.54
N ILE A 93 -14.23 -5.32 29.81
CA ILE A 93 -13.32 -4.61 28.89
C ILE A 93 -13.03 -5.47 27.65
N LEU A 94 -13.02 -6.80 27.78
CA LEU A 94 -12.80 -7.70 26.66
C LEU A 94 -13.99 -7.69 25.70
N GLU A 95 -15.21 -7.65 26.23
CA GLU A 95 -16.43 -7.51 25.43
C GLU A 95 -16.48 -6.15 24.72
N ASP A 96 -16.12 -5.06 25.40
CA ASP A 96 -16.00 -3.73 24.80
C ASP A 96 -14.90 -3.65 23.74
N LEU A 97 -13.76 -4.32 23.93
CA LEU A 97 -12.69 -4.42 22.93
C LEU A 97 -13.14 -5.22 21.71
N ILE A 98 -13.87 -6.32 21.92
CA ILE A 98 -14.42 -7.12 20.83
C ILE A 98 -15.44 -6.27 20.06
N ALA A 99 -16.36 -5.60 20.75
CA ALA A 99 -17.32 -4.67 20.15
C ALA A 99 -16.60 -3.58 19.37
N TYR A 100 -15.60 -2.93 19.97
CA TYR A 100 -14.76 -1.92 19.32
C TYR A 100 -14.06 -2.46 18.08
N ILE A 101 -13.47 -3.65 18.12
CA ILE A 101 -12.80 -4.28 16.96
C ILE A 101 -13.81 -4.65 15.87
N THR A 102 -15.00 -5.14 16.23
CA THR A 102 -16.07 -5.49 15.28
C THR A 102 -16.80 -4.26 14.71
N GLU A 103 -16.77 -3.14 15.42
CA GLU A 103 -17.27 -1.83 14.99
C GLU A 103 -16.20 -0.96 14.30
N ILE A 104 -14.98 -1.48 14.07
CA ILE A 104 -14.12 -0.95 13.00
C ILE A 104 -14.64 -1.60 11.71
N PRO A 105 -15.55 -0.98 10.95
CA PRO A 105 -15.77 -1.44 9.60
C PRO A 105 -14.40 -1.39 8.90
N ALA A 106 -14.09 -2.42 8.10
CA ALA A 106 -13.20 -2.23 6.97
C ALA A 106 -13.73 -0.98 6.26
N THR A 107 -12.98 0.12 6.35
CA THR A 107 -13.49 1.48 6.11
C THR A 107 -14.04 1.63 4.70
N THR A 108 -15.33 1.40 4.51
CA THR A 108 -16.12 1.78 3.35
C THR A 108 -16.95 3.02 3.68
N ALA A 109 -16.26 4.07 4.10
CA ALA A 109 -16.80 5.43 4.19
C ALA A 109 -15.65 6.43 4.17
N THR A 110 -15.14 6.72 2.98
CA THR A 110 -14.20 7.81 2.76
C THR A 110 -14.88 9.14 3.10
N PRO A 111 -14.22 10.07 3.82
CA PRO A 111 -14.80 11.36 4.17
C PRO A 111 -15.28 12.12 2.92
N GLN A 112 -16.54 12.56 2.94
CA GLN A 112 -17.14 13.38 1.89
C GLN A 112 -16.82 14.84 2.16
N SER A 113 -16.33 15.54 1.14
CA SER A 113 -16.10 16.99 1.13
C SER A 113 -16.93 17.58 -0.01
N GLU A 114 -17.52 18.77 0.16
CA GLU A 114 -18.20 19.50 -0.93
C GLU A 114 -17.27 19.79 -2.11
N ASP A 115 -15.96 19.88 -1.82
CA ASP A 115 -14.91 19.84 -2.82
C ASP A 115 -14.63 18.38 -3.19
N CYS A 116 -15.44 17.81 -4.10
CA CYS A 116 -15.29 16.47 -4.70
C CYS A 116 -13.98 16.32 -5.52
N LYS A 117 -12.82 16.69 -4.96
CA LYS A 117 -11.53 16.58 -5.63
C LYS A 117 -11.03 15.15 -5.47
N PRO A 118 -10.72 14.45 -6.57
CA PRO A 118 -10.08 13.15 -6.47
C PRO A 118 -8.73 13.31 -5.78
N ILE A 119 -8.48 12.47 -4.79
CA ILE A 119 -7.20 12.38 -4.10
C ILE A 119 -6.52 11.06 -4.47
N ILE A 120 -5.19 11.05 -4.44
CA ILE A 120 -4.42 9.81 -4.44
C ILE A 120 -4.00 9.55 -3.01
N PHE A 121 -4.44 8.43 -2.46
CA PHE A 121 -4.02 7.96 -1.16
C PHE A 121 -2.82 7.02 -1.32
N VAL A 122 -1.72 7.32 -0.61
CA VAL A 122 -0.53 6.48 -0.59
C VAL A 122 -0.28 6.01 0.84
N ASN A 123 -0.32 4.70 1.05
CA ASN A 123 0.10 4.07 2.30
C ASN A 123 1.48 3.42 2.10
N MET A 124 2.37 3.58 3.07
CA MET A 124 3.73 3.07 3.02
C MET A 124 4.06 2.26 4.28
N ASN A 125 4.65 1.08 4.09
CA ASN A 125 5.25 0.33 5.18
C ASN A 125 6.63 0.92 5.49
N TYR A 126 6.96 1.01 6.78
CA TYR A 126 8.30 1.33 7.28
C TYR A 126 8.65 0.33 8.38
N ARG A 127 9.94 0.11 8.65
CA ARG A 127 10.33 -0.79 9.74
C ARG A 127 9.74 -0.31 11.07
N LEU A 128 9.42 -1.24 11.95
CA LEU A 128 8.88 -0.98 13.29
C LEU A 128 9.75 -1.58 14.40
N GLY A 129 9.53 -1.13 15.63
CA GLY A 129 10.16 -1.69 16.82
C GLY A 129 11.69 -1.70 16.78
N PRO A 130 12.34 -2.75 17.32
CA PRO A 130 13.79 -2.90 17.33
C PRO A 130 14.44 -2.91 15.93
N PHE A 131 13.70 -3.27 14.88
CA PHE A 131 14.24 -3.24 13.52
C PHE A 131 14.37 -1.81 12.95
N ALA A 132 13.73 -0.84 13.60
CA ALA A 132 13.58 0.52 13.10
C ALA A 132 14.16 1.59 14.01
N PHE A 133 14.06 1.38 15.32
CA PHE A 133 14.38 2.35 16.35
C PHE A 133 15.34 1.76 17.39
N LEU A 134 16.22 0.85 16.96
CA LEU A 134 17.28 0.36 17.83
C LEU A 134 18.18 1.52 18.24
N GLY A 135 18.41 1.65 19.54
CA GLY A 135 19.36 2.59 20.11
C GLY A 135 20.67 1.90 20.51
N GLY A 136 21.58 2.66 21.10
CA GLY A 136 22.85 2.14 21.62
C GLY A 136 24.06 2.88 21.06
N LYS A 137 25.20 2.70 21.74
CA LYS A 137 26.47 3.33 21.35
C LYS A 137 26.91 2.81 19.98
N GLU A 138 26.76 1.51 19.77
CA GLU A 138 27.11 0.79 18.54
C GLU A 138 26.28 1.28 17.34
N ILE A 139 24.98 1.53 17.54
CA ILE A 139 24.09 2.07 16.49
C ILE A 139 24.45 3.52 16.15
N LYS A 140 24.78 4.31 17.17
CA LYS A 140 25.21 5.70 16.98
C LYS A 140 26.56 5.76 16.25
N GLU A 141 27.52 4.92 16.63
CA GLU A 141 28.83 4.82 15.99
C GLU A 141 28.73 4.31 14.55
N ALA A 142 27.85 3.35 14.29
CA ALA A 142 27.58 2.87 12.94
C ALA A 142 26.77 3.88 12.08
N GLY A 143 26.22 4.95 12.68
CA GLY A 143 25.45 5.97 11.96
C GLY A 143 24.11 5.46 11.41
N VAL A 144 23.53 4.41 12.01
CA VAL A 144 22.32 3.72 11.52
C VAL A 144 21.14 3.86 12.48
N GLY A 145 21.07 4.95 13.24
CA GLY A 145 19.91 5.25 14.09
C GLY A 145 18.67 5.64 13.27
N ASN A 146 17.49 5.56 13.89
CA ASN A 146 16.22 6.04 13.32
C ASN A 146 15.88 5.48 11.93
N LEU A 147 16.20 4.20 11.68
CA LEU A 147 15.97 3.53 10.41
C LEU A 147 14.53 3.65 9.91
N GLY A 148 13.54 3.60 10.82
CA GLY A 148 12.13 3.81 10.46
C GLY A 148 11.85 5.20 9.86
N LEU A 149 12.52 6.25 10.34
CA LEU A 149 12.40 7.60 9.76
C LEU A 149 13.13 7.70 8.42
N HIS A 150 14.24 6.97 8.26
CA HIS A 150 14.92 6.88 6.97
C HIS A 150 14.06 6.17 5.92
N ASP A 151 13.30 5.14 6.31
CA ASP A 151 12.33 4.46 5.45
C ASP A 151 11.23 5.42 5.00
N GLN A 152 10.61 6.15 5.94
CA GLN A 152 9.58 7.15 5.64
C GLN A 152 10.09 8.26 4.72
N ARG A 153 11.28 8.80 4.99
CA ARG A 153 11.92 9.81 4.14
C ARG A 153 12.18 9.28 2.73
N LEU A 154 12.61 8.03 2.62
CA LEU A 154 12.86 7.41 1.31
C LEU A 154 11.56 7.19 0.54
N ALA A 155 10.50 6.72 1.21
CA ALA A 155 9.19 6.58 0.60
C ALA A 155 8.62 7.94 0.13
N LEU A 156 8.81 9.02 0.89
CA LEU A 156 8.42 10.37 0.45
C LEU A 156 9.20 10.83 -0.79
N LYS A 157 10.51 10.51 -0.86
CA LYS A 157 11.29 10.77 -2.08
C LYS A 157 10.78 9.97 -3.27
N TRP A 158 10.43 8.70 -3.04
CA TRP A 158 9.86 7.84 -4.06
C TRP A 158 8.53 8.39 -4.59
N ILE A 159 7.65 8.85 -3.69
CA ILE A 159 6.38 9.51 -4.05
C ILE A 159 6.67 10.73 -4.93
N HIS A 160 7.57 11.62 -4.49
CA HIS A 160 7.88 12.83 -5.25
C HIS A 160 8.42 12.53 -6.67
N GLN A 161 9.12 11.41 -6.84
CA GLN A 161 9.67 10.99 -8.13
C GLN A 161 8.64 10.31 -9.04
N HIS A 162 7.72 9.51 -8.47
CA HIS A 162 6.93 8.56 -9.26
C HIS A 162 5.42 8.83 -9.24
N ILE A 163 4.90 9.63 -8.31
CA ILE A 163 3.44 9.78 -8.13
C ILE A 163 2.75 10.38 -9.36
N SER A 164 3.47 11.13 -10.19
CA SER A 164 2.98 11.64 -11.46
C SER A 164 2.53 10.53 -12.42
N ALA A 165 3.17 9.36 -12.40
CA ALA A 165 2.78 8.21 -13.21
C ALA A 165 1.41 7.65 -12.83
N PHE A 166 0.99 7.88 -11.58
CA PHE A 166 -0.31 7.48 -11.05
C PHE A 166 -1.35 8.61 -11.13
N GLY A 167 -1.01 9.74 -11.75
CA GLY A 167 -1.89 10.92 -11.90
C GLY A 167 -1.82 11.93 -10.75
N GLY A 168 -0.86 11.79 -9.82
CA GLY A 168 -0.71 12.69 -8.68
C GLY A 168 0.18 13.90 -8.99
N ASP A 169 0.00 14.98 -8.24
CA ASP A 169 0.87 16.16 -8.30
C ASP A 169 1.98 16.06 -7.23
N PRO A 170 3.27 15.87 -7.60
CA PRO A 170 4.36 15.75 -6.65
C PRO A 170 4.62 17.03 -5.84
N LYS A 171 4.03 18.18 -6.23
CA LYS A 171 4.10 19.45 -5.48
C LYS A 171 2.98 19.60 -4.46
N LYS A 172 1.94 18.76 -4.50
CA LYS A 172 0.78 18.80 -3.59
C LYS A 172 0.71 17.56 -2.72
N VAL A 173 1.84 17.21 -2.11
CA VAL A 173 1.93 16.07 -1.20
C VAL A 173 1.63 16.55 0.23
N VAL A 174 0.54 16.04 0.80
CA VAL A 174 0.18 16.24 2.21
C VAL A 174 0.50 14.97 2.96
N ARG A 175 1.29 15.09 4.04
CA ARG A 175 1.57 13.97 4.94
C ARG A 175 0.50 13.93 6.03
N ALA A 176 -0.16 12.79 6.17
CA ALA A 176 -1.10 12.53 7.24
C ALA A 176 -0.60 11.37 8.09
N SER A 177 -0.86 11.44 9.39
CA SER A 177 -0.53 10.39 10.34
C SER A 177 -1.60 10.30 11.42
N SER A 178 -1.88 9.09 11.90
CA SER A 178 -2.53 8.86 13.18
C SER A 178 -1.57 8.14 14.12
N ARG A 179 -1.51 8.62 15.37
CA ARG A 179 -0.65 8.10 16.46
C ARG A 179 0.86 8.26 16.19
N THR A 180 1.53 7.24 15.65
CA THR A 180 3.01 7.15 15.63
C THR A 180 3.67 7.48 14.29
N GLY A 181 2.90 7.77 13.23
CA GLY A 181 3.49 8.39 12.05
C GLY A 181 3.90 9.85 12.36
N LEU A 182 5.04 10.29 11.86
CA LEU A 182 5.53 11.65 12.03
C LEU A 182 5.43 12.43 10.72
#